data_AF-A0A535JY28-F1
#
_entry.id   AF-A0A535JY28-F1
#
_cell.length_a   1.000
_cell.length_b   1.000
_cell.length_c   1.000
_cell.angle_alpha   90.00
_cell.angle_beta   90.00
_cell.angle_gamma   90.00
#
_symmetry.space_group_name_H-M   'P 1'
#
loop_
_entity.id
_entity.type
_entity.pdbx_description
1 polymer ?
#
loop_
_entity_poly.entity_id
_entity_poly.type
_entity_poly.pdbx_seq_one_letter_code
_entity_poly.pdbx_strand_id
1 'polypeptide(L)'
;MAIAFALCLAIGSAGLGRDGPAATQGTATDSTMVFSRDGTYVVPASAWLPLSLPPNTTDVLLSFIPDRLANEALPALPFVPVRVRSISGLAVEARRPGDYQMVTWTEGGNAYWLVSDRRNIADLLRLAESLR
;
A
#
# COMPACT_ATOMS: atom_id res chain seq x y z
N MET A 1 23.64 -6.44 28.16
CA MET A 1 22.19 -6.24 28.41
C MET A 1 21.53 -6.11 27.04
N ALA A 2 20.95 -7.19 26.52
CA ALA A 2 20.42 -7.26 25.16
C ALA A 2 18.89 -7.35 25.23
N ILE A 3 18.19 -6.44 24.57
CA ILE A 3 16.73 -6.46 24.47
C ILE A 3 16.40 -6.72 23.00
N ALA A 4 15.91 -7.92 22.72
CA ALA A 4 15.34 -8.31 21.44
C ALA A 4 13.87 -7.87 21.40
N PHE A 5 13.49 -7.07 20.40
CA PHE A 5 12.09 -6.81 20.08
C PHE A 5 11.66 -7.78 18.99
N ALA A 6 11.04 -8.89 19.38
CA ALA A 6 10.36 -9.80 18.47
C ALA A 6 8.94 -9.26 18.21
N LEU A 7 8.70 -8.80 16.99
CA LEU A 7 7.37 -8.43 16.51
C LEU A 7 6.58 -9.73 16.27
N CYS A 8 5.82 -10.19 17.27
CA CYS A 8 4.95 -11.36 17.12
C CYS A 8 3.70 -11.00 16.29
N LEU A 9 3.83 -11.05 14.96
CA LEU A 9 2.71 -11.27 14.05
C LEU A 9 2.30 -12.75 14.16
N ALA A 10 1.47 -13.07 15.15
CA ALA A 10 0.82 -14.37 15.23
C ALA A 10 -0.43 -14.37 14.34
N ILE A 11 -0.25 -14.53 13.02
CA ILE A 11 -1.29 -15.11 12.18
C ILE A 11 -0.94 -16.59 12.07
N GLY A 12 -1.59 -17.39 12.91
CA GLY A 12 -1.45 -18.84 12.88
C GLY A 12 -2.04 -19.40 11.58
N SER A 13 -1.20 -19.59 10.56
CA SER A 13 -1.49 -20.48 9.43
C SER A 13 -0.92 -21.86 9.75
N ALA A 14 -1.51 -22.55 10.73
CA ALA A 14 -1.20 -23.94 11.02
C ALA A 14 -2.50 -24.74 11.14
N GLY A 15 -2.80 -25.53 10.11
CA GLY A 15 -3.54 -26.78 10.29
C GLY A 15 -5.05 -26.81 10.04
N LEU A 16 -5.63 -25.91 9.24
CA LEU A 16 -6.93 -26.23 8.63
C LEU A 16 -6.68 -26.97 7.32
N GLY A 17 -6.97 -28.28 7.33
CA GLY A 17 -7.06 -29.08 6.12
C GLY A 17 -7.91 -28.34 5.09
N ARG A 18 -7.45 -28.32 3.84
CA ARG A 18 -8.05 -27.58 2.75
C ARG A 18 -9.33 -28.29 2.27
N ASP A 19 -10.35 -28.33 3.11
CA ASP A 19 -11.71 -28.82 2.78
C ASP A 19 -12.60 -27.67 2.30
N GLY A 20 -12.07 -26.82 1.42
CA GLY A 20 -12.82 -25.80 0.70
C GLY A 20 -12.83 -26.14 -0.78
N PRO A 21 -13.93 -25.88 -1.51
CA PRO A 21 -13.93 -26.03 -2.97
C PRO A 21 -12.77 -25.23 -3.56
N ALA A 22 -12.19 -25.72 -4.66
CA ALA A 22 -11.14 -25.01 -5.37
C ALA A 22 -11.59 -23.56 -5.57
N ALA A 23 -10.79 -22.60 -5.09
CA ALA A 23 -11.06 -21.19 -5.31
C ALA A 23 -11.26 -21.00 -6.80
N THR A 24 -12.47 -20.58 -7.19
CA THR A 24 -12.80 -20.28 -8.58
C THR A 24 -11.71 -19.39 -9.11
N GLN A 25 -11.01 -19.82 -10.17
CA GLN A 25 -10.07 -18.95 -10.86
C GLN A 25 -10.84 -17.70 -11.22
N GLY A 26 -10.46 -16.57 -10.61
CA GLY A 26 -11.00 -15.28 -10.99
C GLY A 26 -10.57 -15.03 -12.42
N THR A 27 -11.44 -15.34 -13.38
CA THR A 27 -11.39 -14.71 -14.69
C THR A 27 -11.36 -13.23 -14.41
N ALA A 28 -10.22 -12.60 -14.68
CA ALA A 28 -10.06 -11.15 -14.64
C ALA A 28 -11.17 -10.57 -15.52
N THR A 29 -12.26 -10.18 -14.88
CA THR A 29 -13.39 -9.58 -15.55
C THR A 29 -13.04 -8.11 -15.54
N ASP A 30 -12.79 -7.53 -16.72
CA ASP A 30 -12.43 -6.12 -16.95
C ASP A 30 -13.47 -5.11 -16.41
N SER A 31 -14.48 -5.57 -15.68
CA SER A 31 -15.52 -4.75 -15.07
C SER A 31 -16.00 -5.39 -13.76
N THR A 32 -16.14 -4.55 -12.73
CA THR A 32 -16.72 -4.92 -11.43
C THR A 32 -18.14 -4.36 -11.35
N MET A 33 -19.11 -5.21 -11.01
CA MET A 33 -20.47 -4.78 -10.73
C MET A 33 -20.54 -4.28 -9.29
N VAL A 34 -20.83 -3.00 -9.12
CA VAL A 34 -21.01 -2.38 -7.79
C VAL A 34 -22.50 -2.15 -7.56
N PHE A 35 -22.96 -2.56 -6.37
CA PHE A 35 -24.34 -2.40 -5.93
C PHE A 35 -24.46 -1.17 -5.05
N SER A 36 -25.42 -0.30 -5.35
CA SER A 36 -25.72 0.91 -4.60
C SER A 36 -27.19 0.98 -4.24
N ARG A 37 -27.50 1.93 -3.35
CA ARG A 37 -28.88 2.30 -3.03
C ARG A 37 -29.67 2.79 -4.25
N ASP A 38 -28.98 3.40 -5.22
CA ASP A 38 -29.58 3.97 -6.44
C ASP A 38 -29.61 2.99 -7.63
N GLY A 39 -29.14 1.75 -7.45
CA GLY A 39 -29.12 0.71 -8.48
C GLY A 39 -27.76 0.02 -8.65
N THR A 40 -27.65 -0.78 -9.70
CA THR A 40 -26.41 -1.48 -10.08
C THR A 40 -25.66 -0.69 -11.15
N TYR A 41 -24.35 -0.53 -10.96
CA TYR A 41 -23.47 0.06 -11.97
C TYR A 41 -22.30 -0.86 -12.29
N VAL A 42 -22.01 -0.97 -13.58
CA VAL A 42 -20.84 -1.69 -14.09
C VAL A 42 -19.71 -0.68 -14.17
N VAL A 43 -18.68 -0.85 -13.34
CA VAL A 43 -17.50 0.02 -13.33
C VAL A 43 -16.35 -0.74 -13.99
N PRO A 44 -15.60 -0.14 -14.94
CA PRO A 44 -14.41 -0.77 -15.45
C PRO A 44 -13.45 -1.09 -14.30
N ALA A 45 -12.86 -2.29 -14.30
CA ALA A 45 -11.97 -2.73 -13.23
C ALA A 45 -10.79 -1.76 -13.03
N SER A 46 -10.38 -1.07 -14.10
CA SER A 46 -9.35 -0.03 -14.10
C SER A 46 -9.67 1.21 -13.27
N ALA A 47 -10.94 1.51 -12.99
CA ALA A 47 -11.29 2.60 -12.08
C ALA A 47 -10.94 2.31 -10.62
N TRP A 48 -10.58 1.05 -10.32
CA TRP A 48 -10.22 0.54 -9.00
C TRP A 48 -8.84 -0.11 -8.99
N LEU A 49 -8.09 -0.09 -10.11
CA LEU A 49 -6.78 -0.72 -10.13
C LEU A 49 -5.83 0.10 -9.25
N PRO A 50 -5.30 -0.49 -8.17
CA PRO A 50 -4.33 0.20 -7.34
C PRO A 50 -3.05 0.44 -8.13
N LEU A 51 -2.34 1.50 -7.75
CA LEU A 51 -1.04 1.81 -8.33
C LEU A 51 -0.11 0.59 -8.26
N SER A 52 0.66 0.40 -9.32
CA SER A 52 1.61 -0.70 -9.49
C SER A 52 3.03 -0.18 -9.62
N LEU A 53 3.98 -0.92 -9.04
CA LEU A 53 5.39 -0.63 -9.18
C LEU A 53 5.87 -0.93 -10.62
N PRO A 54 6.85 -0.17 -11.13
CA PRO A 54 7.55 -0.56 -12.35
C PRO A 54 8.16 -1.96 -12.23
N PRO A 55 8.20 -2.72 -13.33
CA PRO A 55 8.84 -4.04 -13.35
C PRO A 55 10.27 -3.99 -12.80
N ASN A 56 10.69 -5.06 -12.10
CA ASN A 56 12.02 -5.23 -11.51
C ASN A 56 12.36 -4.27 -10.34
N THR A 57 11.37 -3.57 -9.78
CA THR A 57 11.56 -2.85 -8.52
C THR A 57 11.56 -3.85 -7.36
N THR A 58 12.71 -4.07 -6.72
CA THR A 58 12.91 -5.12 -5.69
C THR A 58 13.27 -4.57 -4.31
N ASP A 59 13.55 -3.28 -4.24
CA ASP A 59 14.05 -2.56 -3.06
C ASP A 59 13.03 -1.59 -2.48
N VAL A 60 11.79 -1.64 -2.97
CA VAL A 60 10.69 -0.79 -2.53
C VAL A 60 9.44 -1.63 -2.35
N LEU A 61 8.78 -1.43 -1.21
CA LEU A 61 7.45 -1.95 -0.96
C LEU A 61 6.43 -0.86 -1.27
N LEU A 62 5.46 -1.19 -2.13
CA LEU A 62 4.25 -0.41 -2.32
C LEU A 62 3.11 -1.13 -1.60
N SER A 63 2.41 -0.43 -0.72
CA SER A 63 1.23 -0.93 -0.03
C SER A 63 0.12 0.10 -0.12
N PHE A 64 -1.12 -0.37 -0.11
CA PHE A 64 -2.28 0.52 -0.10
C PHE A 64 -3.45 -0.13 0.65
N ILE A 65 -4.32 0.72 1.17
CA ILE A 65 -5.65 0.34 1.65
C ILE A 65 -6.65 1.40 1.19
N PRO A 66 -7.95 1.08 1.10
CA PRO A 66 -8.98 2.10 0.95
C PRO A 66 -8.85 3.14 2.07
N ASP A 67 -8.88 4.42 1.71
CA ASP A 67 -8.66 5.55 2.65
C ASP A 67 -9.67 5.54 3.81
N ARG A 68 -10.90 5.09 3.56
CA ARG A 68 -11.94 4.91 4.61
C ARG A 68 -11.59 3.84 5.66
N LEU A 69 -10.65 2.95 5.36
CA LEU A 69 -10.14 1.97 6.30
C LEU A 69 -8.88 2.47 7.02
N ALA A 70 -8.25 3.54 6.52
CA ALA A 70 -7.14 4.22 7.18
C ALA A 70 -7.65 5.08 8.35
N ASN A 71 -8.17 4.44 9.40
CA ASN A 71 -8.73 5.12 10.57
C ASN A 71 -7.73 5.27 11.72
N GLU A 72 -6.52 4.73 11.57
CA GLU A 72 -5.49 4.83 12.60
C GLU A 72 -4.84 6.21 12.57
N ALA A 73 -4.69 6.82 13.75
CA ALA A 73 -3.88 8.02 13.88
C ALA A 73 -2.45 7.70 13.43
N LEU A 74 -1.87 8.59 12.62
CA LEU A 74 -0.48 8.45 12.24
C LEU A 74 0.40 8.40 13.51
N PRO A 75 1.39 7.50 13.56
CA PRO A 75 2.33 7.47 14.68
C PRO A 75 3.04 8.82 14.80
N ALA A 76 3.52 9.19 15.99
CA ALA A 76 4.22 10.45 16.23
C ALA A 76 5.64 10.47 15.61
N LEU A 77 5.70 10.39 14.28
CA LEU A 77 6.90 10.45 13.45
C LEU A 77 7.12 11.87 12.94
N PRO A 78 8.37 12.24 12.60
CA PRO A 78 8.70 13.57 12.07
C PRO A 78 8.28 13.67 10.59
N PHE A 79 6.99 13.71 10.32
CA PHE A 79 6.48 13.83 8.96
C PHE A 79 6.85 15.19 8.35
N VAL A 80 7.34 15.15 7.12
CA VAL A 80 7.62 16.33 6.30
C VAL A 80 6.61 16.39 5.15
N PRO A 81 5.91 17.52 4.92
CA PRO A 81 5.03 17.67 3.78
C PRO A 81 5.79 17.56 2.45
N VAL A 82 5.26 16.78 1.51
CA VAL A 82 5.81 16.59 0.16
C VAL A 82 4.70 16.59 -0.89
N ARG A 83 5.08 16.63 -2.17
CA ARG A 83 4.18 16.40 -3.30
C ARG A 83 4.52 15.08 -3.96
N VAL A 84 3.53 14.20 -4.08
CA VAL A 84 3.65 12.88 -4.71
C VAL A 84 2.69 12.86 -5.88
N ARG A 85 3.16 12.73 -7.13
CA ARG A 85 2.31 12.78 -8.32
C ARG A 85 1.43 14.03 -8.36
N SER A 86 2.00 15.17 -7.93
CA SER A 86 1.29 16.45 -7.74
C SER A 86 0.15 16.43 -6.71
N ILE A 87 0.07 15.43 -5.83
CA ILE A 87 -0.89 15.32 -4.72
C ILE A 87 -0.15 15.60 -3.41
N SER A 88 -0.84 16.17 -2.42
CA SER A 88 -0.27 16.36 -1.08
C SER A 88 0.00 15.02 -0.41
N GLY A 89 1.21 14.84 0.11
CA GLY A 89 1.62 13.67 0.87
C GLY A 89 2.54 14.05 2.02
N LEU A 90 3.00 13.02 2.72
CA LEU A 90 3.94 13.13 3.83
C LEU A 90 5.11 12.18 3.60
N ALA A 91 6.30 12.60 4.02
CA ALA A 91 7.50 11.80 3.99
C ALA A 91 8.06 11.62 5.41
N VAL A 92 8.70 10.50 5.67
CA VAL A 92 9.49 10.24 6.88
C VAL A 92 10.86 9.74 6.47
N GLU A 93 11.89 10.47 6.88
CA GLU A 93 13.28 10.06 6.67
C GLU A 93 13.72 9.05 7.72
N ALA A 94 14.58 8.12 7.29
CA ALA A 94 15.30 7.22 8.17
C ALA A 94 16.18 8.02 9.14
N ARG A 95 16.08 7.74 10.45
CA ARG A 95 16.90 8.41 11.47
C ARG A 95 18.23 7.70 11.72
N ARG A 96 18.29 6.41 11.45
CA ARG A 96 19.47 5.56 11.64
C ARG A 96 19.73 4.72 10.39
N PRO A 97 20.99 4.30 10.15
CA PRO A 97 21.28 3.31 9.12
C PRO A 97 20.43 2.04 9.33
N GLY A 98 19.73 1.60 8.29
CA GLY A 98 18.82 0.45 8.32
C GLY A 98 17.36 0.77 8.69
N ASP A 99 17.05 2.00 9.11
CA ASP A 99 15.66 2.45 9.21
C ASP A 99 15.06 2.61 7.81
N TYR A 100 13.74 2.44 7.71
CA TYR A 100 13.02 2.66 6.47
C TYR A 100 12.73 4.15 6.24
N GLN A 101 12.87 4.55 4.98
CA GLN A 101 12.29 5.78 4.45
C GLN A 101 10.90 5.50 3.91
N MET A 102 10.00 6.46 4.08
CA MET A 102 8.60 6.28 3.71
C MET A 102 8.03 7.54 3.08
N VAL A 103 7.24 7.36 2.03
CA VAL A 103 6.36 8.39 1.45
C VAL A 103 4.93 7.86 1.50
N THR A 104 3.98 8.67 1.97
CA THR A 104 2.56 8.32 2.06
C THR A 104 1.68 9.43 1.50
N TRP A 105 0.61 9.06 0.79
CA TRP A 105 -0.36 9.99 0.19
C TRP A 105 -1.70 9.29 -0.03
N THR A 106 -2.76 10.07 -0.24
CA THR A 106 -4.08 9.54 -0.60
C THR A 106 -4.39 9.92 -2.06
N GLU A 107 -4.66 8.94 -2.91
CA GLU A 107 -4.99 9.10 -4.33
C GLU A 107 -6.11 8.13 -4.73
N GLY A 108 -7.12 8.61 -5.46
CA GLY A 108 -8.20 7.74 -5.95
C GLY A 108 -8.95 6.99 -4.86
N GLY A 109 -9.07 7.55 -3.65
CA GLY A 109 -9.75 6.91 -2.52
C GLY A 109 -8.94 5.81 -1.81
N ASN A 110 -7.64 5.70 -2.10
CA ASN A 110 -6.73 4.78 -1.42
C ASN A 110 -5.61 5.56 -0.74
N ALA A 111 -5.26 5.17 0.49
CA ALA A 111 -4.05 5.59 1.16
C ALA A 111 -2.90 4.67 0.73
N TYR A 112 -1.80 5.27 0.27
CA TYR A 112 -0.62 4.58 -0.23
C TYR A 112 0.58 4.78 0.70
N TRP A 113 1.47 3.79 0.72
CA TRP A 113 2.79 3.86 1.31
C TRP A 113 3.84 3.29 0.36
N LEU A 114 4.88 4.07 0.09
CA LEU A 114 6.12 3.64 -0.55
C LEU A 114 7.21 3.59 0.52
N VAL A 115 7.80 2.41 0.74
CA VAL A 115 8.76 2.17 1.81
C VAL A 115 10.04 1.55 1.25
N SER A 116 11.20 2.04 1.67
CA SER A 116 12.51 1.47 1.29
C SER A 116 13.56 1.69 2.37
N ASP A 117 14.44 0.71 2.55
CA ASP A 117 15.65 0.81 3.39
C ASP A 117 16.90 1.24 2.59
N ARG A 118 16.79 1.25 1.26
CA ARG A 118 17.90 1.51 0.33
C ARG A 118 17.77 2.81 -0.44
N ARG A 119 16.55 3.32 -0.64
CA ARG A 119 16.27 4.57 -1.37
C ARG A 119 16.03 5.74 -0.43
N ASN A 120 16.46 6.91 -0.86
CA ASN A 120 16.11 8.17 -0.17
C ASN A 120 14.74 8.69 -0.61
N ILE A 121 14.20 9.69 0.11
CA ILE A 121 12.92 10.33 -0.21
C ILE A 121 12.85 10.84 -1.65
N ALA A 122 13.91 11.46 -2.17
CA ALA A 122 13.90 11.98 -3.54
C ALA A 122 13.77 10.86 -4.59
N ASP A 123 14.40 9.71 -4.36
CA ASP A 123 14.29 8.54 -5.22
C ASP A 123 12.91 7.89 -5.11
N LEU A 124 12.30 7.86 -3.92
CA LEU A 124 10.93 7.41 -3.71
C LEU A 124 9.91 8.32 -4.40
N LEU A 125 10.09 9.64 -4.33
CA LEU A 125 9.24 10.61 -5.04
C LEU A 125 9.35 10.43 -6.56
N ARG A 126 10.58 10.27 -7.09
CA ARG A 126 10.77 9.99 -8.52
C ARG A 126 10.13 8.68 -8.94
N LEU A 127 10.20 7.64 -8.11
CA LEU A 127 9.53 6.36 -8.36
C LEU A 127 8.01 6.51 -8.36
N ALA A 128 7.46 7.31 -7.45
CA ALA A 128 6.01 7.54 -7.36
C ALA A 128 5.44 8.13 -8.67
N GLU A 129 6.18 9.03 -9.33
CA GLU A 129 5.81 9.59 -10.64
C GLU A 129 5.71 8.53 -11.75
N SER A 130 6.33 7.36 -11.58
CA SER A 130 6.34 6.27 -12.56
C SER A 130 5.31 5.17 -12.31
N LEU A 131 4.54 5.25 -11.21
CA LEU A 131 3.51 4.26 -10.88
C LEU A 131 2.36 4.27 -11.90
N ARG A 132 1.76 3.11 -12.14
CA ARG A 132 0.65 2.92 -13.10
C ARG A 132 -0.57 2.29 -12.46
#